data_AF-A0A6M1YWJ3-F1
#
_entry.id   AF-A0A6M1YWJ3-F1
#
_cell.length_a   1.000
_cell.length_b   1.000
_cell.length_c   1.000
_cell.angle_alpha   90.00
_cell.angle_beta   90.00
_cell.angle_gamma   90.00
#
_symmetry.space_group_name_H-M   'P 1'
#
loop_
_entity.id
_entity.type
_entity.pdbx_description
1 polymer ?
#
loop_
_entity_poly.entity_id
_entity_poly.type
_entity_poly.pdbx_seq_one_letter_code
_entity_poly.pdbx_strand_id
1 'polypeptide(L)'
;INLAMKNLLEMRSKEGRALVIDIEKRINKIKKELLSIKRLAPNAKKKFEKKLKEKLLNLFKETEEIDDRLLREAAIFADKVDIAEEITRLDSHLKQFLVFLKDKEAIGRKLEFLLQECLRETNTIASKASDADISKASVEIKDELEKIKEQLQNIE
;
A
#
# COMPACT_ATOMS: atom_id res chain seq x y z
N ILE A 1 32.48 34.05 10.88
CA ILE A 1 32.17 32.64 10.54
C ILE A 1 31.00 32.07 11.38
N ASN A 2 30.80 32.48 12.64
CA ASN A 2 29.82 31.83 13.53
C ASN A 2 28.32 32.11 13.30
N LEU A 3 27.92 33.30 12.82
CA LEU A 3 26.48 33.62 12.71
C LEU A 3 25.83 32.97 11.48
N ALA A 4 26.51 32.95 10.34
CA ALA A 4 26.01 32.33 9.10
C ALA A 4 25.89 30.80 9.23
N MET A 5 26.87 30.13 9.84
CA MET A 5 26.79 28.69 10.15
C MET A 5 25.66 28.37 11.13
N LYS A 6 25.49 29.19 12.18
CA LYS A 6 24.42 28.98 13.17
C LYS A 6 23.04 29.16 12.52
N ASN A 7 22.85 30.20 11.73
CA ASN A 7 21.59 30.43 10.99
C ASN A 7 21.32 29.30 9.98
N LEU A 8 22.35 28.79 9.30
CA LEU A 8 22.23 27.66 8.37
C LEU A 8 21.79 26.38 9.08
N LEU A 9 22.36 26.07 10.24
CA LEU A 9 21.95 24.92 11.06
C LEU A 9 20.53 25.06 11.60
N GLU A 10 20.14 26.27 11.99
CA GLU A 10 18.80 26.56 12.51
C GLU A 10 17.73 26.47 11.41
N MET A 11 18.04 26.94 10.20
CA MET A 11 17.20 26.77 9.01
C MET A 11 17.03 25.29 8.65
N ARG A 12 18.13 24.52 8.58
CA ARG A 12 18.07 23.06 8.34
C ARG A 12 17.24 22.32 9.38
N SER A 13 17.33 22.72 10.65
CA SER A 13 16.53 22.12 11.73
C SER A 13 15.03 22.45 11.59
N LYS A 14 14.68 23.66 11.14
CA LYS A 14 13.28 24.05 10.87
C LYS A 14 12.73 23.32 9.64
N GLU A 15 13.49 23.23 8.56
CA GLU A 15 13.12 22.48 7.34
C GLU A 15 12.89 20.99 7.64
N GLY A 16 13.83 20.35 8.36
CA GLY A 16 13.68 18.94 8.75
C GLY A 16 12.43 18.68 9.59
N ARG A 17 12.08 19.59 10.52
CA ARG A 17 10.83 19.47 11.30
C ARG A 17 9.59 19.63 10.44
N ALA A 18 9.56 20.61 9.54
CA ALA A 18 8.42 20.84 8.64
C ALA A 18 8.18 19.62 7.75
N LEU A 19 9.26 18.99 7.28
CA LEU A 19 9.21 17.80 6.45
C LEU A 19 8.68 16.57 7.18
N VAL A 20 9.18 16.30 8.40
CA VAL A 20 8.66 15.22 9.24
C VAL A 20 7.15 15.38 9.44
N ILE A 21 6.69 16.60 9.76
CA ILE A 21 5.27 16.90 9.93
C ILE A 21 4.47 16.61 8.65
N ASP A 22 5.00 16.96 7.47
CA ASP A 22 4.30 16.69 6.22
C ASP A 22 4.23 15.20 5.91
N ILE A 23 5.36 14.48 6.01
CA ILE A 23 5.41 13.02 5.81
C ILE A 23 4.45 12.31 6.79
N GLU A 24 4.41 12.70 8.06
CA GLU A 24 3.45 12.14 9.02
C GLU A 24 1.99 12.37 8.60
N LYS A 25 1.65 13.56 8.07
CA LYS A 25 0.30 13.83 7.54
C LYS A 25 -0.03 12.91 6.36
N ARG A 26 0.91 12.68 5.45
CA ARG A 26 0.74 11.79 4.29
C ARG A 26 0.55 10.34 4.70
N ILE A 27 1.37 9.84 5.61
CA ILE A 27 1.22 8.48 6.17
C ILE A 27 -0.15 8.32 6.83
N ASN A 28 -0.64 9.34 7.54
CA ASN A 28 -1.98 9.29 8.12
C ASN A 28 -3.09 9.25 7.07
N LYS A 29 -2.93 9.91 5.91
CA LYS A 29 -3.86 9.76 4.78
C LYS A 29 -3.81 8.34 4.21
N ILE A 30 -2.61 7.82 3.95
CA ILE A 30 -2.41 6.44 3.48
C ILE A 30 -3.09 5.44 4.41
N LYS A 31 -2.93 5.58 5.73
CA LYS A 31 -3.59 4.71 6.72
C LYS A 31 -5.11 4.77 6.64
N LYS A 32 -5.71 5.93 6.36
CA LYS A 32 -7.17 6.06 6.20
C LYS A 32 -7.65 5.30 4.96
N GLU A 33 -6.95 5.42 3.84
CA GLU A 33 -7.25 4.69 2.62
C GLU A 33 -7.05 3.17 2.81
N LEU A 34 -5.97 2.76 3.48
CA LEU A 34 -5.73 1.36 3.79
C LEU A 34 -6.82 0.75 4.68
N LEU A 35 -7.35 1.52 5.65
CA LEU A 35 -8.51 1.12 6.44
C LEU A 35 -9.77 1.00 5.58
N SER A 36 -9.94 1.86 4.57
CA SER A 36 -11.03 1.74 3.60
C SER A 36 -10.93 0.42 2.83
N ILE A 37 -9.76 0.13 2.27
CA ILE A 37 -9.47 -1.12 1.55
C ILE A 37 -9.74 -2.33 2.46
N LYS A 38 -9.25 -2.31 3.71
CA LYS A 38 -9.47 -3.40 4.67
C LYS A 38 -10.95 -3.69 4.95
N ARG A 39 -11.81 -2.66 4.94
CA ARG A 39 -13.26 -2.83 5.12
C ARG A 39 -13.95 -3.37 3.87
N LEU A 40 -13.46 -2.99 2.69
CA LEU A 40 -14.04 -3.39 1.41
C LEU A 40 -13.63 -4.80 0.98
N ALA A 41 -12.39 -5.22 1.31
CA ALA A 41 -11.80 -6.47 0.86
C ALA A 41 -12.66 -7.72 1.09
N PRO A 42 -13.31 -7.94 2.27
CA PRO A 42 -14.16 -9.11 2.47
C PRO A 42 -15.37 -9.16 1.54
N ASN A 43 -15.98 -8.00 1.26
CA ASN A 43 -17.14 -7.92 0.36
C ASN A 43 -16.72 -8.06 -1.10
N ALA A 44 -15.59 -7.46 -1.49
CA ALA A 44 -15.00 -7.61 -2.81
C ALA A 44 -14.73 -9.09 -3.13
N LYS A 45 -14.13 -9.82 -2.17
CA LYS A 45 -13.90 -11.27 -2.27
C LYS A 45 -15.20 -12.05 -2.49
N LYS A 46 -16.24 -11.80 -1.69
CA LYS A 46 -17.56 -12.45 -1.86
C LYS A 46 -18.20 -12.16 -3.23
N LYS A 47 -18.15 -10.90 -3.69
CA LYS A 47 -18.68 -10.52 -5.02
C LYS A 47 -17.92 -11.25 -6.13
N PHE A 48 -16.61 -11.37 -6.00
CA PHE A 48 -15.78 -12.08 -6.96
C PHE A 48 -16.09 -13.58 -6.98
N GLU A 49 -16.16 -14.23 -5.81
CA GLU A 49 -16.54 -15.64 -5.67
C GLU A 49 -17.90 -15.93 -6.33
N LYS A 50 -18.89 -15.06 -6.10
CA LYS A 50 -20.21 -15.19 -6.73
C LYS A 50 -20.13 -15.08 -8.26
N LYS A 51 -19.43 -14.07 -8.79
CA LYS A 51 -19.24 -13.89 -10.24
C LYS A 51 -18.50 -15.06 -10.88
N LEU A 52 -17.49 -15.59 -10.18
CA LEU A 52 -16.75 -16.76 -10.64
C LEU A 52 -17.67 -17.98 -10.71
N LYS A 53 -18.43 -18.25 -9.64
CA LYS A 53 -19.41 -19.35 -9.60
C LYS A 53 -20.43 -19.26 -10.73
N GLU A 54 -20.98 -18.07 -10.99
CA GLU A 54 -21.94 -17.85 -12.09
C GLU A 54 -21.30 -18.10 -13.46
N LYS A 55 -20.04 -17.68 -13.68
CA LYS A 55 -19.31 -17.97 -14.92
C LYS A 55 -19.04 -19.46 -15.10
N LEU A 56 -18.61 -20.14 -14.05
CA LEU A 56 -18.37 -21.58 -14.07
C LEU A 56 -19.67 -22.34 -14.39
N LEU A 57 -20.77 -22.05 -13.69
CA LEU A 57 -22.06 -22.68 -13.96
C LEU A 57 -22.55 -22.48 -15.40
N ASN A 58 -22.26 -21.34 -16.02
CA ASN A 58 -22.60 -21.09 -17.42
C ASN A 58 -21.73 -21.86 -18.41
N LEU A 59 -20.44 -22.06 -18.10
CA LEU A 59 -19.49 -22.79 -18.95
C LEU A 59 -19.72 -24.30 -18.89
N PHE A 60 -20.08 -24.84 -17.72
CA PHE A 60 -20.21 -26.27 -17.47
C PHE A 60 -21.66 -26.77 -17.52
N LYS A 61 -22.58 -26.05 -18.20
CA LYS A 61 -23.99 -26.46 -18.35
C LYS A 61 -24.20 -27.86 -18.95
N GLU A 62 -23.18 -28.46 -19.57
CA GLU A 62 -23.24 -29.77 -20.24
C GLU A 62 -22.36 -30.86 -19.58
N THR A 63 -21.74 -30.59 -18.44
CA THR A 63 -20.76 -31.51 -17.81
C THR A 63 -21.10 -31.70 -16.33
N GLU A 64 -21.40 -32.94 -15.94
CA GLU A 64 -21.83 -33.31 -14.58
C GLU A 64 -20.67 -33.47 -13.59
N GLU A 65 -19.41 -33.53 -14.05
CA GLU A 65 -18.24 -33.76 -13.18
C GLU A 65 -17.38 -32.51 -12.98
N ILE A 66 -17.14 -32.17 -11.71
CA ILE A 66 -16.16 -31.17 -11.30
C ILE A 66 -14.77 -31.82 -11.37
N ASP A 67 -14.02 -31.52 -12.44
CA ASP A 67 -12.63 -31.96 -12.63
C ASP A 67 -11.69 -31.36 -11.56
N ASP A 68 -10.73 -32.14 -11.06
CA ASP A 68 -9.63 -31.69 -10.19
C ASP A 68 -8.87 -30.49 -10.78
N ARG A 69 -8.79 -30.40 -12.11
CA ARG A 69 -8.23 -29.24 -12.80
C ARG A 69 -9.03 -27.96 -12.50
N LEU A 70 -10.36 -28.05 -12.44
CA LEU A 70 -11.22 -26.91 -12.14
C LEU A 70 -11.04 -26.43 -10.70
N LEU A 71 -10.90 -27.35 -9.74
CA LEU A 71 -10.61 -27.01 -8.35
C LEU A 71 -9.25 -26.31 -8.20
N ARG A 72 -8.22 -26.79 -8.92
CA ARG A 72 -6.91 -26.13 -8.97
C ARG A 72 -6.98 -24.75 -9.60
N GLU A 73 -7.68 -24.59 -10.72
CA GLU A 73 -7.84 -23.28 -11.36
C GLU A 73 -8.60 -22.32 -10.43
N ALA A 74 -9.66 -22.76 -9.76
CA ALA A 74 -10.40 -21.96 -8.78
C ALA A 74 -9.53 -21.52 -7.59
N ALA A 75 -8.67 -22.40 -7.08
CA ALA A 75 -7.71 -22.06 -6.02
C ALA A 75 -6.70 -21.00 -6.48
N ILE A 76 -6.11 -21.17 -7.68
CA ILE A 76 -5.21 -20.18 -8.29
C ILE A 76 -5.91 -18.83 -8.47
N PHE A 77 -7.18 -18.83 -8.87
CA PHE A 77 -7.97 -17.61 -9.01
C PHE A 77 -8.30 -16.96 -7.67
N ALA A 78 -8.55 -17.73 -6.62
CA ALA A 78 -8.79 -17.21 -5.27
C ALA A 78 -7.55 -16.50 -4.73
N ASP A 79 -6.36 -17.07 -4.90
CA ASP A 79 -5.09 -16.43 -4.50
C ASP A 79 -4.79 -15.16 -5.28
N LYS A 80 -5.19 -15.10 -6.56
CA LYS A 80 -5.02 -13.91 -7.40
C LYS A 80 -5.86 -12.70 -6.96
N VAL A 81 -6.91 -12.90 -6.17
CA VAL A 81 -7.77 -11.80 -5.69
C VAL A 81 -7.66 -11.56 -4.19
N ASP A 82 -6.94 -12.42 -3.47
CA ASP A 82 -6.69 -12.21 -2.04
C ASP A 82 -5.59 -11.17 -1.85
N ILE A 83 -5.95 -10.10 -1.12
CA ILE A 83 -5.09 -8.95 -0.81
C ILE A 83 -4.82 -8.82 0.70
N ALA A 84 -5.22 -9.80 1.52
CA ALA A 84 -5.15 -9.69 2.98
C ALA A 84 -3.71 -9.61 3.50
N GLU A 85 -2.79 -10.31 2.84
CA GLU A 85 -1.38 -10.30 3.19
C GLU A 85 -0.75 -8.94 2.90
N GLU A 86 -0.98 -8.39 1.71
CA GLU A 86 -0.46 -7.11 1.26
C GLU A 86 -0.96 -5.97 2.15
N ILE A 87 -2.24 -6.00 2.56
CA ILE A 87 -2.80 -5.02 3.52
C ILE A 87 -2.04 -5.08 4.85
N THR A 88 -1.75 -6.29 5.34
CA THR A 88 -1.07 -6.50 6.62
C THR A 88 0.38 -6.04 6.54
N ARG A 89 1.08 -6.38 5.45
CA ARG A 89 2.46 -5.95 5.21
C ARG A 89 2.56 -4.45 5.06
N LEU A 90 1.69 -3.82 4.27
CA LEU A 90 1.66 -2.37 4.10
C LEU A 90 1.43 -1.65 5.44
N ASP A 91 0.47 -2.09 6.26
CA ASP A 91 0.27 -1.50 7.60
C ASP A 91 1.51 -1.63 8.50
N SER A 92 2.18 -2.79 8.45
CA SER A 92 3.44 -3.01 9.18
C SER A 92 4.55 -2.07 8.70
N HIS A 93 4.75 -1.94 7.39
CA HIS A 93 5.76 -1.03 6.82
C HIS A 93 5.48 0.43 7.19
N LEU A 94 4.22 0.89 7.13
CA LEU A 94 3.84 2.26 7.51
C LEU A 94 4.07 2.53 9.00
N LYS A 95 3.89 1.54 9.87
CA LYS A 95 4.23 1.66 11.30
C LYS A 95 5.73 1.79 11.51
N GLN A 96 6.53 0.93 10.86
CA GLN A 96 7.99 1.02 10.92
C GLN A 96 8.51 2.34 10.36
N PHE A 97 7.87 2.84 9.29
CA PHE A 97 8.22 4.12 8.66
C PHE A 97 8.12 5.27 9.65
N LEU A 98 7.00 5.37 10.39
CA LEU A 98 6.82 6.40 11.43
C LEU A 98 7.81 6.28 12.59
N VAL A 99 8.25 5.06 12.92
CA VAL A 99 9.27 4.85 13.96
C VAL A 99 10.61 5.41 13.48
N PHE A 100 11.05 5.04 12.28
CA PHE A 100 12.34 5.51 11.73
C PHE A 100 12.34 6.99 11.36
N LEU A 101 11.18 7.57 11.01
CA LEU A 101 11.06 9.00 10.74
C LEU A 101 11.38 9.87 11.98
N LYS A 102 11.18 9.31 13.18
CA LYS A 102 11.48 9.99 14.46
C LYS A 102 12.91 9.73 14.95
N ASP A 103 13.59 8.78 14.33
CA ASP A 103 14.91 8.35 14.73
C ASP A 103 15.98 9.20 14.02
N LYS A 104 16.93 9.77 14.79
CA LYS A 104 17.87 10.77 14.25
C LYS A 104 18.98 10.18 13.38
N GLU A 105 19.20 8.87 13.46
CA GLU A 105 20.33 8.19 12.81
C GLU A 105 19.95 7.40 11.55
N ALA A 106 18.65 7.24 11.26
CA ALA A 106 18.14 6.25 10.32
C ALA A 106 17.37 6.81 9.11
N ILE A 107 17.45 8.13 8.87
CA ILE A 107 16.49 8.87 8.02
C ILE A 107 16.67 8.60 6.51
N GLY A 108 17.83 8.09 6.07
CA GLY A 108 18.10 7.82 4.65
C GLY A 108 17.63 6.43 4.19
N ARG A 109 18.59 5.58 3.84
CA ARG A 109 18.40 4.26 3.18
C ARG A 109 17.32 3.36 3.79
N LYS A 110 17.07 3.42 5.11
CA LYS A 110 15.99 2.63 5.74
C LYS A 110 14.59 3.15 5.38
N LEU A 111 14.39 4.47 5.33
CA LEU A 111 13.12 5.06 4.89
C LEU A 111 12.89 4.80 3.40
N GLU A 112 13.94 4.88 2.59
CA GLU A 112 13.85 4.56 1.16
C GLU A 112 13.48 3.08 0.93
N PHE A 113 14.11 2.16 1.67
CA PHE A 113 13.74 0.74 1.64
C PHE A 113 12.26 0.54 2.02
N LEU A 114 11.80 1.11 3.14
CA LEU A 114 10.40 0.98 3.55
C LEU A 114 9.44 1.60 2.55
N LEU A 115 9.83 2.71 1.89
CA LEU A 115 9.03 3.32 0.84
C LEU A 115 8.88 2.39 -0.36
N GLN A 116 9.96 1.74 -0.79
CA GLN A 116 9.93 0.75 -1.87
C GLN A 116 9.04 -0.44 -1.52
N GLU A 117 9.13 -0.95 -0.29
CA GLU A 117 8.26 -2.03 0.16
C GLU A 117 6.78 -1.58 0.21
N CYS A 118 6.49 -0.36 0.69
CA CYS A 118 5.12 0.20 0.65
C CYS A 118 4.58 0.31 -0.77
N LEU A 119 5.39 0.77 -1.72
CA LEU A 119 5.02 0.85 -3.14
C LEU A 119 4.79 -0.54 -3.74
N ARG A 120 5.60 -1.53 -3.38
CA ARG A 120 5.42 -2.93 -3.82
C ARG A 120 4.07 -3.46 -3.36
N GLU A 121 3.77 -3.37 -2.07
CA GLU A 121 2.50 -3.86 -1.53
C GLU A 121 1.30 -3.12 -2.14
N THR A 122 1.40 -1.80 -2.32
CA THR A 122 0.35 -0.97 -2.95
C THR A 122 0.09 -1.39 -4.40
N ASN A 123 1.13 -1.64 -5.20
CA ASN A 123 0.97 -2.11 -6.58
C ASN A 123 0.35 -3.51 -6.63
N THR A 124 0.72 -4.40 -5.71
CA THR A 124 0.12 -5.74 -5.62
C THR A 124 -1.37 -5.64 -5.26
N ILE A 125 -1.75 -4.82 -4.28
CA ILE A 125 -3.17 -4.55 -3.97
C ILE A 125 -3.89 -4.02 -5.21
N ALA A 126 -3.35 -3.02 -5.90
CA ALA A 126 -3.97 -2.41 -7.07
C ALA A 126 -4.17 -3.40 -8.22
N SER A 127 -3.20 -4.27 -8.49
CA SER A 127 -3.26 -5.28 -9.56
C SER A 127 -4.19 -6.46 -9.25
N LYS A 128 -4.37 -6.79 -7.97
CA LYS A 128 -5.32 -7.81 -7.50
C LYS A 128 -6.72 -7.26 -7.25
N ALA A 129 -6.89 -5.94 -7.19
CA ALA A 129 -8.17 -5.30 -6.88
C ALA A 129 -9.22 -5.56 -7.96
N SER A 130 -10.26 -6.31 -7.61
CA SER A 130 -11.42 -6.57 -8.48
C SER A 130 -12.59 -5.59 -8.23
N ASP A 131 -12.47 -4.70 -7.25
CA ASP A 131 -13.49 -3.74 -6.84
C ASP A 131 -12.97 -2.31 -7.08
N ALA A 132 -13.80 -1.48 -7.73
CA ALA A 132 -13.39 -0.16 -8.20
C ALA A 132 -13.02 0.79 -7.05
N ASP A 133 -13.65 0.66 -5.89
CA ASP A 133 -13.36 1.50 -4.73
C ASP A 133 -12.00 1.13 -4.12
N ILE A 134 -11.63 -0.16 -4.15
CA ILE A 134 -10.29 -0.63 -3.75
C ILE A 134 -9.24 -0.11 -4.74
N SER A 135 -9.51 -0.19 -6.05
CA SER A 135 -8.59 0.35 -7.07
C SER A 135 -8.37 1.85 -6.87
N LYS A 136 -9.44 2.61 -6.65
CA LYS A 136 -9.36 4.06 -6.40
C LYS A 136 -8.54 4.37 -5.14
N ALA A 137 -8.83 3.72 -4.02
CA ALA A 137 -8.06 3.90 -2.78
C ALA A 137 -6.57 3.53 -2.95
N SER A 138 -6.26 2.51 -3.76
CA SER A 138 -4.88 2.11 -4.04
C SER A 138 -4.12 3.17 -4.85
N VAL A 139 -4.80 3.87 -5.77
CA VAL A 139 -4.22 5.01 -6.50
C VAL A 139 -3.92 6.16 -5.53
N GLU A 140 -4.85 6.51 -4.65
CA GLU A 140 -4.63 7.56 -3.64
C GLU A 140 -3.45 7.24 -2.71
N ILE A 141 -3.31 5.98 -2.29
CA ILE A 141 -2.14 5.53 -1.51
C ILE A 141 -0.85 5.72 -2.30
N LYS A 142 -0.83 5.29 -3.57
CA LYS A 142 0.34 5.40 -4.44
C LYS A 142 0.75 6.85 -4.64
N ASP A 143 -0.20 7.74 -4.87
CA ASP A 143 0.05 9.17 -5.06
C ASP A 143 0.67 9.81 -3.81
N GLU A 144 0.22 9.44 -2.60
CA GLU A 144 0.83 9.92 -1.37
C GLU A 144 2.22 9.32 -1.12
N LEU A 145 2.47 8.06 -1.51
CA LEU A 145 3.80 7.45 -1.44
C LEU A 145 4.80 8.10 -2.41
N GLU A 146 4.40 8.44 -3.64
CA GLU A 146 5.28 9.16 -4.57
C GLU A 146 5.57 10.58 -4.08
N LYS A 147 4.60 11.28 -3.46
CA LYS A 147 4.87 12.57 -2.81
C LYS A 147 5.87 12.46 -1.65
N ILE A 148 5.79 11.38 -0.86
CA ILE A 148 6.80 11.09 0.19
C ILE A 148 8.18 10.83 -0.44
N LYS A 149 8.24 10.12 -1.57
CA LYS A 149 9.48 9.85 -2.30
C LYS A 149 10.16 11.12 -2.78
N GLU A 150 9.41 12.01 -3.44
CA GLU A 150 9.90 13.33 -3.86
C GLU A 150 10.44 14.11 -2.66
N GLN A 151 9.73 14.06 -1.54
CA GLN A 151 10.16 14.71 -0.31
C GLN A 151 11.46 14.17 0.26
N LEU A 152 11.65 12.85 0.27
CA LEU A 152 12.89 12.23 0.75
C LEU A 152 14.08 12.55 -0.16
N GLN A 153 13.87 12.57 -1.48
CA GLN A 153 14.91 12.91 -2.46
C GLN A 153 15.36 14.37 -2.38
N ASN A 154 14.47 15.28 -1.97
CA ASN A 154 14.80 16.70 -1.80
C ASN A 154 15.62 17.01 -0.52
N ILE A 155 15.88 16.02 0.35
CA ILE A 155 16.68 16.19 1.58
C ILE A 155 18.17 15.93 1.34
N GLU A 156 18.52 15.11 0.34
CA GLU A 156 19.90 14.79 -0.03
C GLU A 156 20.64 16.01 -0.61
#